data_AF-A0A0L0FAC4-F1
#
_entry.id   AF-A0A0L0FAC4-F1
#
_cell.length_a   1.000
_cell.length_b   1.000
_cell.length_c   1.000
_cell.angle_alpha   90.00
_cell.angle_beta   90.00
_cell.angle_gamma   90.00
#
_symmetry.space_group_name_H-M   'P 1'
#
loop_
_entity.id
_entity.type
_entity.pdbx_description
1 polymer ?
#
loop_
_entity_poly.entity_id
_entity_poly.type
_entity_poly.pdbx_seq_one_letter_code
_entity_poly.pdbx_strand_id
1 'polypeptide(L)'
;IEIFNKRHSVAIEQEVVNVLYTRKLFCIDLPIDIFPSWSAEVKEMNDNEGNLQRNYLELIELRYIVKLTDQYFEESKRQYVPWKKNISNFPQTRQVGHCTGVIPRERYVAFERVMWRGTRGNVYMRHVNIDEKLKDPVSGEMIDKVVFVAFYQGDVLESKVKRICDGFGATNYPCPEAYEERRALQTRVAAGIEELQMVLGRTADFRKRVLGDIADSYEEWYIKTLKMKATYHTMNMFNFDVSESALIAEGWVPTAKLADVQSALKDVTDRLGSGVPTIVKTTHTFDMPPTYHITNKFTSAFQ
;
A
#
# COMPACT_ATOMS: atom_id res chain seq x y z
N ILE A 1 10.19 42.35 -30.23
CA ILE A 1 9.94 42.77 -28.84
C ILE A 1 8.69 43.62 -28.88
N GLU A 2 7.56 43.11 -28.42
CA GLU A 2 6.39 43.97 -28.21
C GLU A 2 6.58 44.70 -26.88
N ILE A 3 6.48 46.03 -26.92
CA ILE A 3 6.55 46.86 -25.73
C ILE A 3 5.17 46.83 -25.09
N PHE A 4 5.06 46.22 -23.91
CA PHE A 4 3.87 46.31 -23.05
C PHE A 4 3.72 47.75 -22.54
N ASN A 5 3.22 48.65 -23.37
CA ASN A 5 3.19 50.06 -23.01
C ASN A 5 2.11 50.42 -21.97
N LYS A 6 1.24 49.48 -21.56
CA LYS A 6 0.10 49.77 -20.67
C LYS A 6 -0.30 48.57 -19.78
N ARG A 7 -0.57 48.83 -18.50
CA ARG A 7 -1.17 47.89 -17.53
C ARG A 7 -2.69 47.97 -17.70
N HIS A 8 -3.39 46.85 -17.57
CA HIS A 8 -4.85 46.82 -17.75
C HIS A 8 -5.50 46.36 -16.46
N SER A 9 -6.53 47.09 -16.04
CA SER A 9 -7.41 46.70 -14.94
C SER A 9 -8.65 46.04 -15.53
N VAL A 10 -8.93 44.81 -15.12
CA VAL A 10 -10.16 44.09 -15.47
C VAL A 10 -10.99 43.99 -14.21
N ALA A 11 -12.21 44.51 -14.25
CA ALA A 11 -13.20 44.30 -13.21
C ALA A 11 -14.17 43.21 -13.68
N ILE A 12 -14.27 42.13 -12.91
CA ILE A 12 -15.16 40.99 -13.16
C ILE A 12 -16.13 40.90 -11.97
N GLU A 13 -17.43 41.11 -12.19
CA GLU A 13 -18.43 40.95 -11.13
C GLU A 13 -18.57 39.49 -10.67
N GLN A 14 -18.86 39.31 -9.39
CA GLN A 14 -18.95 38.02 -8.71
C GLN A 14 -20.14 37.19 -9.17
N GLU A 15 -21.19 37.78 -9.77
CA GLU A 15 -22.26 37.01 -10.41
C GLU A 15 -21.76 36.26 -11.66
N VAL A 16 -20.89 36.86 -12.46
CA VAL A 16 -20.29 36.21 -13.64
C VAL A 16 -19.36 35.07 -13.20
N VAL A 17 -18.60 35.30 -12.13
CA VAL A 17 -17.77 34.28 -11.47
C VAL A 17 -18.67 33.18 -10.91
N ASN A 18 -19.73 33.50 -10.17
CA ASN A 18 -20.65 32.55 -9.58
C ASN A 18 -21.47 31.77 -10.61
N VAL A 19 -21.81 32.32 -11.77
CA VAL A 19 -22.52 31.59 -12.86
C VAL A 19 -21.55 30.70 -13.65
N LEU A 20 -20.30 31.13 -13.88
CA LEU A 20 -19.22 30.23 -14.36
C LEU A 20 -18.97 29.10 -13.38
N TYR A 21 -19.08 29.37 -12.08
CA TYR A 21 -18.82 28.43 -11.02
C TYR A 21 -20.00 27.47 -10.78
N THR A 22 -21.23 27.95 -10.60
CA THR A 22 -22.38 27.09 -10.23
C THR A 22 -22.88 26.22 -11.37
N ARG A 23 -22.79 26.66 -12.64
CA ARG A 23 -23.21 25.83 -13.79
C ARG A 23 -22.10 24.94 -14.37
N LYS A 24 -20.82 25.18 -14.05
CA LYS A 24 -19.71 24.29 -14.49
C LYS A 24 -18.94 23.61 -13.37
N LEU A 25 -18.93 24.03 -12.10
CA LEU A 25 -18.43 23.14 -11.02
C LEU A 25 -19.42 22.01 -10.70
N PHE A 26 -20.73 22.21 -10.90
CA PHE A 26 -21.70 21.10 -10.83
C PHE A 26 -21.72 20.21 -12.08
N CYS A 27 -21.12 20.65 -13.20
CA CYS A 27 -21.06 19.88 -14.45
C CYS A 27 -19.63 19.47 -14.87
N ILE A 28 -18.60 19.89 -14.13
CA ILE A 28 -17.31 19.21 -14.13
C ILE A 28 -17.50 18.18 -13.03
N ASP A 29 -17.94 16.99 -13.40
CA ASP A 29 -17.97 15.78 -12.58
C ASP A 29 -16.55 15.44 -12.11
N LEU A 30 -15.96 16.31 -11.30
CA LEU A 30 -14.77 16.01 -10.54
C LEU A 30 -15.31 15.18 -9.37
N PRO A 31 -14.94 13.89 -9.26
CA PRO A 31 -15.45 13.00 -8.23
C PRO A 31 -14.90 13.41 -6.85
N ILE A 32 -15.01 14.66 -6.42
CA ILE A 32 -14.45 15.17 -5.16
C ILE A 32 -14.97 14.36 -3.97
N ASP A 33 -16.24 13.93 -4.02
CA ASP A 33 -16.85 13.06 -3.01
C ASP A 33 -16.45 11.58 -3.17
N ILE A 34 -16.08 11.17 -4.38
CA ILE A 34 -15.77 9.78 -4.74
C ILE A 34 -14.28 9.48 -4.52
N PHE A 35 -13.37 10.44 -4.68
CA PHE A 35 -11.93 10.27 -4.45
C PHE A 35 -11.57 9.76 -3.05
N PRO A 36 -12.12 10.33 -1.95
CA PRO A 36 -11.91 9.79 -0.61
C PRO A 36 -12.42 8.35 -0.48
N SER A 37 -13.55 8.04 -1.12
CA SER A 37 -14.12 6.69 -1.14
C SER A 37 -13.18 5.68 -1.80
N TRP A 38 -12.68 5.97 -3.00
CA TRP A 38 -11.74 5.08 -3.71
C TRP A 38 -10.40 4.98 -2.99
N SER A 39 -9.90 6.09 -2.42
CA SER A 39 -8.67 6.06 -1.61
C SER A 39 -8.83 5.18 -0.38
N ALA A 40 -10.00 5.20 0.27
CA ALA A 40 -10.29 4.34 1.40
C ALA A 40 -10.38 2.87 0.96
N GLU A 41 -11.10 2.59 -0.13
CA GLU A 41 -11.24 1.24 -0.70
C GLU A 41 -9.88 0.64 -1.11
N VAL A 42 -9.02 1.41 -1.78
CA VAL A 42 -7.67 0.96 -2.17
C VAL A 42 -6.79 0.70 -0.95
N LYS A 43 -6.92 1.52 0.10
CA LYS A 43 -6.19 1.31 1.34
C LYS A 43 -6.64 0.04 2.04
N GLU A 44 -7.95 -0.14 2.17
CA GLU A 44 -8.55 -1.34 2.76
C GLU A 44 -8.16 -2.61 1.99
N MET A 45 -8.17 -2.55 0.65
CA MET A 45 -7.69 -3.65 -0.19
C MET A 45 -6.23 -4.01 0.09
N ASN A 46 -5.35 -3.02 0.27
CA ASN A 46 -3.94 -3.28 0.59
C ASN A 46 -3.76 -3.89 2.00
N ASP A 47 -4.50 -3.38 2.99
CA ASP A 47 -4.44 -3.89 4.36
C ASP A 47 -4.96 -5.35 4.41
N ASN A 48 -6.05 -5.63 3.71
CA ASN A 48 -6.62 -6.97 3.58
C ASN A 48 -5.68 -7.94 2.86
N GLU A 49 -5.04 -7.50 1.78
CA GLU A 49 -4.05 -8.30 1.06
C GLU A 49 -2.86 -8.66 1.97
N GLY A 50 -2.35 -7.70 2.74
CA GLY A 50 -1.28 -7.94 3.71
C GLY A 50 -1.69 -8.97 4.77
N ASN A 51 -2.92 -8.91 5.26
CA ASN A 51 -3.47 -9.89 6.20
C ASN A 51 -3.60 -11.28 5.58
N LEU A 52 -4.14 -11.38 4.36
CA LEU A 52 -4.28 -12.65 3.63
C LEU A 52 -2.92 -13.29 3.36
N GLN A 53 -1.93 -12.50 2.96
CA GLN A 53 -0.56 -12.97 2.74
C GLN A 53 0.08 -13.47 4.04
N ARG A 54 -0.08 -12.78 5.17
CA ARG A 54 0.39 -13.27 6.49
C ARG A 54 -0.24 -14.62 6.83
N ASN A 55 -1.55 -14.73 6.75
CA ASN A 55 -2.27 -15.97 7.05
C ASN A 55 -1.84 -17.12 6.13
N TYR A 56 -1.63 -16.83 4.84
CA TYR A 56 -1.15 -17.80 3.88
C TYR A 56 0.24 -18.33 4.25
N LEU A 57 1.17 -17.45 4.61
CA LEU A 57 2.52 -17.83 5.06
C LEU A 57 2.48 -18.69 6.32
N GLU A 58 1.65 -18.33 7.30
CA GLU A 58 1.49 -19.11 8.53
C GLU A 58 0.99 -20.54 8.24
N LEU A 59 0.05 -20.71 7.30
CA LEU A 59 -0.41 -22.04 6.90
C LEU A 59 0.67 -22.85 6.16
N ILE A 60 1.48 -22.19 5.32
CA ILE A 60 2.62 -22.85 4.67
C ILE A 60 3.64 -23.32 5.72
N GLU A 61 3.99 -22.47 6.67
CA GLU A 61 4.86 -22.80 7.80
C GLU A 61 4.32 -23.99 8.60
N LEU A 62 3.03 -23.97 8.96
CA LEU A 62 2.37 -25.08 9.64
C LEU A 62 2.38 -26.38 8.84
N ARG A 63 2.20 -26.33 7.52
CA ARG A 63 2.27 -27.52 6.65
C ARG A 63 3.64 -28.18 6.73
N TYR A 64 4.73 -27.41 6.70
CA TYR A 64 6.08 -27.95 6.83
C TYR A 64 6.34 -28.50 8.23
N ILE A 65 5.82 -27.85 9.29
CA ILE A 65 5.91 -28.37 10.68
C ILE A 65 5.23 -29.72 10.82
N VAL A 66 3.98 -29.84 10.35
CA VAL A 66 3.22 -31.10 10.43
C VAL A 66 3.92 -32.20 9.63
N LYS A 67 4.45 -31.89 8.45
CA LYS A 67 5.21 -32.85 7.63
C LYS A 67 6.49 -33.32 8.33
N LEU A 68 7.27 -32.41 8.91
CA LEU A 68 8.52 -32.73 9.62
C LEU A 68 8.24 -33.60 10.87
N THR A 69 7.23 -33.22 11.64
CA THR A 69 6.84 -33.96 12.85
C THR A 69 6.29 -35.34 12.54
N ASP A 70 5.45 -35.48 11.52
CA ASP A 70 4.87 -36.76 11.15
C ASP A 70 5.93 -37.79 10.72
N GLN A 71 6.87 -37.38 9.86
CA GLN A 71 8.03 -38.20 9.46
C GLN A 71 8.81 -38.70 10.68
N TYR A 72 9.07 -37.83 11.64
CA TYR A 72 9.82 -38.19 12.85
C TYR A 72 9.08 -39.18 13.75
N PHE A 73 7.80 -38.93 14.04
CA PHE A 73 7.03 -39.83 14.90
C PHE A 73 6.82 -41.20 14.24
N GLU A 74 6.75 -41.26 12.90
CA GLU A 74 6.68 -42.52 12.17
C GLU A 74 8.02 -43.28 12.19
N GLU A 75 9.15 -42.61 11.99
CA GLU A 75 10.50 -43.19 12.16
C GLU A 75 10.71 -43.76 13.57
N SER A 76 10.30 -43.00 14.59
CA SER A 76 10.42 -43.41 16.00
C SER A 76 9.62 -44.69 16.31
N LYS A 77 8.45 -44.86 15.70
CA LYS A 77 7.64 -46.08 15.82
C LYS A 77 8.29 -47.27 15.11
N ARG A 78 8.92 -47.06 13.95
CA ARG A 78 9.60 -48.12 13.17
C ARG A 78 10.88 -48.61 13.83
N GLN A 79 11.59 -47.72 14.55
CA GLN A 79 12.84 -48.05 15.24
C GLN A 79 12.61 -48.74 16.59
N TYR A 80 11.38 -48.72 17.12
CA TYR A 80 10.99 -49.48 18.32
C TYR A 80 10.72 -50.95 17.96
N VAL A 81 11.81 -51.72 17.79
CA VAL A 81 11.77 -53.17 17.61
C VAL A 81 11.14 -53.84 18.86
N PRO A 82 10.24 -54.83 18.75
CA PRO A 82 9.57 -55.46 19.89
C PRO A 82 10.51 -56.31 20.78
N TRP A 83 11.37 -55.68 21.61
CA TRP A 83 12.01 -56.37 22.74
C TRP A 83 11.13 -56.33 24.02
N LYS A 84 9.91 -55.79 23.94
CA LYS A 84 8.98 -55.78 25.08
C LYS A 84 8.19 -57.09 25.23
N LYS A 85 8.90 -58.20 25.48
CA LYS A 85 8.26 -59.39 26.06
C LYS A 85 8.91 -59.97 27.31
N ASN A 86 9.98 -59.39 27.86
CA ASN A 86 10.60 -60.02 29.05
C ASN A 86 11.36 -59.12 30.05
N ILE A 87 10.97 -57.86 30.27
CA ILE A 87 11.51 -57.11 31.42
C ILE A 87 10.43 -56.21 32.03
N SER A 88 9.81 -56.70 33.10
CA SER A 88 8.72 -56.09 33.86
C SER A 88 9.18 -55.01 34.87
N ASN A 89 10.28 -54.29 34.63
CA ASN A 89 10.82 -53.34 35.61
C ASN A 89 11.56 -52.11 35.01
N PHE A 90 11.09 -51.57 33.88
CA PHE A 90 11.52 -50.23 33.47
C PHE A 90 10.49 -49.18 33.95
N PRO A 91 10.93 -48.10 34.62
CA PRO A 91 10.03 -47.03 35.02
C PRO A 91 9.35 -46.48 33.76
N GLN A 92 8.06 -46.17 33.90
CA GLN A 92 7.20 -45.58 32.88
C GLN A 92 8.00 -44.72 31.89
N THR A 93 7.89 -45.02 30.60
CA THR A 93 8.47 -44.21 29.52
C THR A 93 8.02 -42.76 29.72
N ARG A 94 8.86 -41.93 30.34
CA ARG A 94 8.58 -40.51 30.54
C ARG A 94 8.31 -39.91 29.15
N GLN A 95 7.15 -39.29 28.98
CA GLN A 95 6.84 -38.55 27.77
C GLN A 95 7.93 -37.50 27.53
N VAL A 96 8.48 -37.50 26.32
CA VAL A 96 9.44 -36.50 25.86
C VAL A 96 8.62 -35.35 25.30
N GLY A 97 8.83 -34.14 25.83
CA GLY A 97 8.18 -32.96 25.29
C GLY A 97 8.86 -32.49 24.00
N HIS A 98 8.12 -31.80 23.15
CA HIS A 98 8.67 -31.18 21.95
C HIS A 98 8.22 -29.74 21.78
N CYS A 99 9.06 -28.95 21.11
CA CYS A 99 8.75 -27.62 20.64
C CYS A 99 8.99 -27.57 19.13
N THR A 100 8.06 -26.97 18.40
CA THR A 100 8.16 -26.76 16.95
C THR A 100 8.12 -25.28 16.65
N GLY A 101 8.94 -24.83 15.71
CA GLY A 101 8.96 -23.44 15.32
C GLY A 101 9.65 -23.19 14.00
N VAL A 102 9.61 -21.93 13.58
CA VAL A 102 10.19 -21.43 12.35
C VAL A 102 11.14 -20.27 12.66
N ILE A 103 12.28 -20.26 11.99
CA ILE A 103 13.32 -19.24 12.15
C ILE A 103 13.93 -18.87 10.78
N PRO A 104 14.34 -17.61 10.56
CA PRO A 104 15.10 -17.24 9.36
C PRO A 104 16.35 -18.11 9.20
N ARG A 105 16.59 -18.57 7.96
CA ARG A 105 17.68 -19.51 7.65
C ARG A 105 19.06 -18.98 8.03
N GLU A 106 19.28 -17.68 7.84
CA GLU A 106 20.50 -16.97 8.22
C GLU A 106 20.86 -17.13 9.71
N ARG A 107 19.86 -17.25 10.60
CA ARG A 107 20.05 -17.33 12.05
C ARG A 107 20.09 -18.76 12.58
N TYR A 108 19.69 -19.74 11.77
CA TYR A 108 19.50 -21.12 12.21
C TYR A 108 20.77 -21.74 12.81
N VAL A 109 21.93 -21.56 12.17
CA VAL A 109 23.21 -22.15 12.64
C VAL A 109 23.62 -21.60 14.01
N ALA A 110 23.40 -20.30 14.24
CA ALA A 110 23.68 -19.67 15.53
C ALA A 110 22.71 -20.16 16.61
N PHE A 111 21.41 -20.25 16.25
CA PHE A 111 20.36 -20.77 17.12
C PHE A 111 20.64 -22.20 17.58
N GLU A 112 20.98 -23.11 16.67
CA GLU A 112 21.30 -24.51 16.99
C GLU A 112 22.48 -24.61 17.97
N ARG A 113 23.54 -23.83 17.75
CA ARG A 113 24.71 -23.80 18.65
C ARG A 113 24.36 -23.31 20.05
N VAL A 114 23.53 -22.27 20.17
CA VAL A 114 23.10 -21.74 21.46
C VAL A 114 22.17 -22.74 22.16
N MET A 115 21.25 -23.37 21.42
CA MET A 115 20.38 -24.41 21.96
C MET A 115 21.21 -25.58 22.51
N TRP A 116 22.18 -26.08 21.75
CA TRP A 116 23.08 -27.15 22.19
C TRP A 116 23.87 -26.78 23.45
N ARG A 117 24.52 -25.60 23.46
CA ARG A 117 25.35 -25.14 24.59
C ARG A 117 24.51 -24.85 25.84
N GLY A 118 23.39 -24.14 25.69
CA GLY A 118 22.51 -23.74 26.79
C GLY A 118 21.80 -24.92 27.46
N THR A 119 21.59 -26.00 26.71
CA THR A 119 20.97 -27.24 27.19
C THR A 119 21.99 -28.32 27.54
N ARG A 120 23.29 -28.08 27.32
CA ARG A 120 24.39 -29.03 27.51
C ARG A 120 24.21 -30.33 26.71
N GLY A 121 23.67 -30.21 25.50
CA GLY A 121 23.41 -31.35 24.61
C GLY A 121 22.20 -32.20 24.99
N ASN A 122 21.35 -31.76 25.93
CA ASN A 122 20.16 -32.50 26.35
C ASN A 122 18.92 -32.22 25.49
N VAL A 123 19.07 -31.48 24.38
CA VAL A 123 18.00 -31.23 23.41
C VAL A 123 18.41 -31.83 22.08
N TYR A 124 17.53 -32.66 21.54
CA TYR A 124 17.67 -33.24 20.21
C TYR A 124 16.88 -32.41 19.21
N MET A 125 17.52 -31.93 18.15
CA MET A 125 16.90 -31.07 17.14
C MET A 125 16.90 -31.73 15.77
N ARG A 126 15.84 -31.50 15.01
CA ARG A 126 15.80 -31.73 13.56
C ARG A 126 15.25 -30.49 12.86
N HIS A 127 15.62 -30.32 11.60
CA HIS A 127 15.16 -29.20 10.79
C HIS A 127 14.94 -29.60 9.34
N VAL A 128 14.15 -28.79 8.65
CA VAL A 128 13.96 -28.84 7.21
C VAL A 128 13.88 -27.41 6.67
N ASN A 129 14.49 -27.17 5.51
CA ASN A 129 14.37 -25.89 4.84
C ASN A 129 12.99 -25.80 4.18
N ILE A 130 12.39 -24.62 4.22
CA ILE A 130 11.24 -24.33 3.36
C ILE A 130 11.82 -23.97 1.98
N ASP A 131 11.61 -24.84 0.99
CA ASP A 131 12.14 -24.63 -0.37
C ASP A 131 11.32 -23.59 -1.16
N GLU A 132 10.11 -23.28 -0.71
CA GLU A 132 9.25 -22.25 -1.29
C GLU A 132 9.76 -20.86 -0.94
N LYS A 133 9.90 -20.00 -1.96
CA LYS A 133 10.27 -18.60 -1.77
C LYS A 133 9.11 -17.85 -1.12
N LEU A 134 9.21 -17.65 0.19
CA LEU A 134 8.23 -16.90 0.97
C LEU A 134 8.54 -15.42 0.86
N LYS A 135 7.56 -14.63 0.42
CA LYS A 135 7.69 -13.16 0.38
C LYS A 135 7.14 -12.58 1.68
N ASP A 136 7.92 -11.77 2.38
CA ASP A 136 7.44 -11.09 3.57
C ASP A 136 6.40 -10.01 3.20
N PRO A 137 5.20 -10.01 3.79
CA PRO A 137 4.15 -9.06 3.47
C PRO A 137 4.46 -7.62 3.88
N VAL A 138 5.47 -7.40 4.73
CA VAL A 138 5.87 -6.05 5.19
C VAL A 138 7.04 -5.50 4.37
N SER A 139 8.16 -6.23 4.28
CA SER A 139 9.34 -5.78 3.52
C SER A 139 9.24 -6.04 2.01
N GLY A 140 8.42 -7.01 1.60
CA GLY A 140 8.35 -7.47 0.22
C GLY A 140 9.57 -8.28 -0.23
N GLU A 141 10.50 -8.58 0.67
CA GLU A 141 11.69 -9.38 0.38
C GLU A 141 11.39 -10.87 0.41
N MET A 142 12.20 -11.63 -0.33
CA MET A 142 12.15 -13.10 -0.29
C MET A 142 12.94 -13.57 0.93
N ILE A 143 12.28 -14.27 1.85
CA ILE A 143 12.88 -14.76 3.08
C ILE A 143 12.95 -16.28 3.03
N ASP A 144 14.17 -16.80 3.14
CA ASP A 144 14.42 -18.21 3.39
C ASP A 144 14.20 -18.53 4.87
N LYS A 145 13.33 -19.50 5.15
CA LYS A 145 13.01 -19.93 6.51
C LYS A 145 13.33 -21.41 6.70
N VAL A 146 13.61 -21.76 7.95
CA VAL A 146 13.88 -23.13 8.40
C VAL A 146 12.86 -23.50 9.46
N VAL A 147 12.22 -24.64 9.26
CA VAL A 147 11.33 -25.25 10.24
C VAL A 147 12.14 -26.22 11.08
N PHE A 148 11.95 -26.19 12.39
CA PHE A 148 12.63 -27.10 13.31
C PHE A 148 11.66 -27.76 14.29
N VAL A 149 12.09 -28.91 14.80
CA VAL A 149 11.50 -29.58 15.96
C VAL A 149 12.61 -29.87 16.96
N ALA A 150 12.39 -29.51 18.23
CA ALA A 150 13.31 -29.69 19.33
C ALA A 150 12.66 -30.55 20.42
N PHE A 151 13.28 -31.68 20.74
CA PHE A 151 12.84 -32.64 21.75
C PHE A 151 13.62 -32.44 23.04
N TYR A 152 12.91 -32.42 24.16
CA TYR A 152 13.47 -32.22 25.50
C TYR A 152 12.72 -33.04 26.53
N GLN A 153 13.36 -33.25 27.68
CA GLN A 153 12.75 -33.96 28.79
C GLN A 153 12.79 -33.11 30.07
N GLY A 154 11.61 -32.80 30.60
CA GLY A 154 11.43 -32.05 31.84
C GLY A 154 11.28 -30.54 31.68
N ASP A 155 10.53 -29.95 32.60
CA ASP A 155 10.00 -28.57 32.54
C ASP A 155 11.10 -27.49 32.58
N VAL A 156 12.24 -27.81 33.21
CA VAL A 156 13.40 -26.90 33.27
C VAL A 156 14.02 -26.71 31.88
N LEU A 157 14.12 -27.78 31.08
CA LEU A 157 14.63 -27.68 29.71
C LEU A 157 13.59 -27.02 28.80
N GLU A 158 12.31 -27.30 28.98
CA GLU A 158 11.23 -26.62 28.26
C GLU A 158 11.33 -25.10 28.39
N SER A 159 11.43 -24.61 29.64
CA SER A 159 11.53 -23.18 29.93
C SER A 159 12.77 -22.54 29.31
N LYS A 160 13.90 -23.28 29.25
CA LYS A 160 15.13 -22.83 28.58
C LYS A 160 14.98 -22.79 27.07
N VAL A 161 14.38 -23.83 26.47
CA VAL A 161 14.15 -23.91 25.03
C VAL A 161 13.27 -22.74 24.58
N LYS A 162 12.14 -22.51 25.26
CA LYS A 162 11.24 -21.39 24.98
C LYS A 162 11.96 -20.04 25.04
N ARG A 163 12.75 -19.79 26.10
CA ARG A 163 13.56 -18.55 26.22
C ARG A 163 14.56 -18.36 25.08
N ILE A 164 15.19 -19.44 24.61
CA ILE A 164 16.12 -19.35 23.48
C ILE A 164 15.35 -19.11 22.17
N CYS A 165 14.20 -19.76 21.95
CA CYS A 165 13.32 -19.48 20.81
C CYS A 165 12.92 -18.00 20.77
N ASP A 166 12.45 -17.45 21.89
CA ASP A 166 12.04 -16.05 22.00
C ASP A 166 13.21 -15.10 21.74
N GLY A 167 14.39 -15.39 22.30
CA GLY A 167 15.60 -14.58 22.12
C GLY A 167 16.14 -14.54 20.69
N PHE A 168 15.85 -15.57 19.88
CA PHE A 168 16.21 -15.63 18.46
C PHE A 168 15.09 -15.16 17.52
N GLY A 169 13.92 -14.81 18.07
CA GLY A 169 12.74 -14.42 17.29
C GLY A 169 12.14 -15.58 16.49
N ALA A 170 12.20 -16.81 17.01
CA ALA A 170 11.57 -17.96 16.39
C ALA A 170 10.05 -17.94 16.66
N THR A 171 9.25 -18.18 15.63
CA THR A 171 7.79 -18.31 15.76
C THR A 171 7.47 -19.74 16.17
N ASN A 172 6.95 -19.93 17.38
CA ASN A 172 6.58 -21.24 17.90
C ASN A 172 5.14 -21.59 17.48
N TYR A 173 4.94 -22.80 16.96
CA TYR A 173 3.62 -23.31 16.59
C TYR A 173 3.24 -24.51 17.47
N PRO A 174 2.00 -24.59 17.95
CA PRO A 174 1.52 -25.77 18.68
C PRO A 174 1.35 -26.95 17.71
N CYS A 175 1.98 -28.08 18.01
CA CYS A 175 1.84 -29.31 17.23
C CYS A 175 1.33 -30.46 18.11
N PRO A 176 0.17 -31.06 17.80
CA PRO A 176 -0.39 -32.17 18.57
C PRO A 176 0.52 -33.40 18.68
N GLU A 177 0.47 -34.08 19.83
CA GLU A 177 1.21 -35.34 20.04
C GLU A 177 0.50 -36.56 19.43
N ALA A 178 -0.84 -36.52 19.38
CA ALA A 178 -1.65 -37.60 18.84
C ALA A 178 -1.56 -37.66 17.31
N TYR A 179 -1.38 -38.87 16.78
CA TYR A 179 -1.27 -39.09 15.34
C TYR A 179 -2.54 -38.70 14.58
N GLU A 180 -3.71 -39.05 15.12
CA GLU A 180 -5.00 -38.71 14.50
C GLU A 180 -5.24 -37.20 14.45
N GLU A 181 -4.91 -36.48 15.53
CA GLU A 181 -5.02 -35.02 15.57
C GLU A 181 -4.04 -34.33 14.61
N ARG A 182 -2.81 -34.84 14.46
CA ARG A 182 -1.87 -34.34 13.45
C ARG A 182 -2.37 -34.56 12.03
N ARG A 183 -2.93 -35.74 11.73
CA ARG A 183 -3.49 -36.02 10.40
C ARG A 183 -4.69 -35.12 10.09
N ALA A 184 -5.57 -34.89 11.08
CA ALA A 184 -6.67 -33.94 10.95
C ALA A 184 -6.16 -32.50 10.73
N LEU A 185 -5.12 -32.08 11.47
CA LEU A 185 -4.47 -30.78 11.28
C LEU A 185 -3.87 -30.66 9.88
N GLN A 186 -3.20 -31.70 9.37
CA GLN A 186 -2.63 -31.70 8.03
C GLN A 186 -3.69 -31.48 6.95
N THR A 187 -4.80 -32.21 7.03
CA THR A 187 -5.93 -32.06 6.09
C THR A 187 -6.52 -30.66 6.17
N ARG A 188 -6.71 -30.12 7.39
CA ARG A 188 -7.24 -28.77 7.59
C ARG A 188 -6.32 -27.69 7.04
N VAL A 189 -5.01 -27.81 7.26
CA VAL A 189 -4.01 -26.86 6.73
C VAL A 189 -3.97 -26.93 5.21
N ALA A 190 -4.00 -28.12 4.61
CA ALA A 190 -4.02 -28.28 3.16
C ALA A 190 -5.26 -27.62 2.52
N ALA A 191 -6.45 -27.87 3.07
CA ALA A 191 -7.69 -27.24 2.61
C ALA A 191 -7.65 -25.71 2.77
N GLY A 192 -7.12 -25.20 3.89
CA GLY A 192 -6.98 -23.77 4.13
C GLY A 192 -5.99 -23.08 3.17
N ILE A 193 -4.92 -23.77 2.77
CA ILE A 193 -3.98 -23.27 1.75
C ILE A 193 -4.68 -23.11 0.41
N GLU A 194 -5.45 -24.12 -0.02
CA GLU A 194 -6.20 -24.07 -1.29
C GLU A 194 -7.26 -22.95 -1.26
N GLU A 195 -7.98 -22.82 -0.16
CA GLU A 195 -8.97 -21.75 0.03
C GLU A 195 -8.32 -20.36 -0.05
N LEU A 196 -7.24 -20.12 0.72
CA LEU A 196 -6.54 -18.84 0.70
C LEU A 196 -5.92 -18.53 -0.67
N GLN A 197 -5.44 -19.53 -1.40
CA GLN A 197 -4.96 -19.33 -2.78
C GLN A 197 -6.08 -18.85 -3.71
N MET A 198 -7.28 -19.44 -3.59
CA MET A 198 -8.44 -18.99 -4.36
C MET A 198 -8.85 -17.56 -3.98
N VAL A 199 -8.87 -17.24 -2.69
CA VAL A 199 -9.21 -15.89 -2.21
C VAL A 199 -8.17 -14.86 -2.68
N LEU A 200 -6.87 -15.14 -2.52
CA LEU A 200 -5.79 -14.26 -3.00
C LEU A 200 -5.90 -14.01 -4.51
N GLY A 201 -6.19 -15.05 -5.30
CA GLY A 201 -6.42 -14.90 -6.75
C GLY A 201 -7.59 -13.97 -7.06
N ARG A 202 -8.73 -14.17 -6.40
CA ARG A 202 -9.92 -13.32 -6.58
C ARG A 202 -9.68 -11.87 -6.14
N THR A 203 -8.99 -11.66 -5.02
CA THR A 203 -8.63 -10.34 -4.51
C THR A 203 -7.69 -9.62 -5.48
N ALA A 204 -6.70 -10.33 -6.04
CA ALA A 204 -5.80 -9.77 -7.05
C ALA A 204 -6.54 -9.35 -8.32
N ASP A 205 -7.46 -10.18 -8.81
CA ASP A 205 -8.28 -9.87 -9.99
C ASP A 205 -9.22 -8.69 -9.75
N PHE A 206 -9.86 -8.64 -8.57
CA PHE A 206 -10.71 -7.52 -8.17
C PHE A 206 -9.91 -6.21 -8.12
N ARG A 207 -8.76 -6.22 -7.42
CA ARG A 207 -7.85 -5.07 -7.34
C ARG A 207 -7.41 -4.60 -8.71
N LYS A 208 -7.04 -5.52 -9.60
CA LYS A 208 -6.62 -5.18 -10.97
C LYS A 208 -7.74 -4.47 -11.74
N ARG A 209 -8.99 -4.90 -11.55
CA ARG A 209 -10.18 -4.28 -12.17
C ARG A 209 -10.38 -2.86 -11.65
N VAL A 210 -10.47 -2.69 -10.33
CA VAL A 210 -10.65 -1.38 -9.69
C VAL A 210 -9.54 -0.42 -10.10
N LEU A 211 -8.27 -0.84 -10.03
CA LEU A 211 -7.15 0.01 -10.44
C LEU A 211 -7.15 0.35 -11.94
N GLY A 212 -7.65 -0.56 -12.79
CA GLY A 212 -7.87 -0.29 -14.21
C GLY A 212 -8.88 0.83 -14.42
N ASP A 213 -10.03 0.74 -13.74
CA ASP A 213 -11.10 1.74 -13.82
C ASP A 213 -10.62 3.14 -13.36
N ILE A 214 -9.79 3.20 -12.30
CA ILE A 214 -9.15 4.47 -11.87
C ILE A 214 -8.20 4.98 -12.95
N ALA A 215 -7.34 4.10 -13.48
CA ALA A 215 -6.28 4.50 -14.40
C ALA A 215 -6.85 5.13 -15.67
N ASP A 216 -7.96 4.61 -16.18
CA ASP A 216 -8.64 5.14 -17.37
C ASP A 216 -9.14 6.58 -17.17
N SER A 217 -9.57 6.94 -15.95
CA SER A 217 -10.13 8.27 -15.66
C SER A 217 -9.13 9.24 -15.01
N TYR A 218 -7.98 8.73 -14.55
CA TYR A 218 -7.01 9.49 -13.76
C TYR A 218 -6.46 10.71 -14.48
N GLU A 219 -6.07 10.57 -15.74
CA GLU A 219 -5.44 11.66 -16.52
C GLU A 219 -6.40 12.84 -16.70
N GLU A 220 -7.68 12.54 -17.00
CA GLU A 220 -8.71 13.56 -17.14
C GLU A 220 -8.92 14.32 -15.82
N TRP A 221 -9.02 13.60 -14.71
CA TRP A 221 -9.17 14.21 -13.39
C TRP A 221 -7.96 15.02 -12.97
N TYR A 222 -6.75 14.55 -13.28
CA TYR A 222 -5.50 15.25 -12.99
C TYR A 222 -5.46 16.60 -13.70
N ILE A 223 -5.74 16.62 -15.01
CA ILE A 223 -5.76 17.86 -15.81
C ILE A 223 -6.85 18.81 -15.30
N LYS A 224 -8.06 18.32 -15.01
CA LYS A 224 -9.16 19.13 -14.45
C LYS A 224 -8.76 19.77 -13.12
N THR A 225 -8.16 18.99 -12.22
CA THR A 225 -7.71 19.47 -10.90
C THR A 225 -6.62 20.52 -11.02
N LEU A 226 -5.64 20.32 -11.92
CA LEU A 226 -4.58 21.30 -12.17
C LEU A 226 -5.14 22.61 -12.71
N LYS A 227 -6.05 22.56 -13.68
CA LYS A 227 -6.72 23.75 -14.22
C LYS A 227 -7.48 24.49 -13.13
N MET A 228 -8.24 23.77 -12.31
CA MET A 228 -9.00 24.34 -11.20
C MET A 228 -8.06 25.00 -10.16
N LYS A 229 -6.99 24.31 -9.75
CA LYS A 229 -5.99 24.85 -8.83
C LYS A 229 -5.34 26.12 -9.38
N ALA A 230 -4.98 26.14 -10.66
CA ALA A 230 -4.39 27.32 -11.30
C ALA A 230 -5.37 28.51 -11.33
N THR A 231 -6.66 28.26 -11.61
CA THR A 231 -7.70 29.30 -11.56
C THR A 231 -7.83 29.87 -10.15
N TYR A 232 -7.98 29.03 -9.12
CA TYR A 232 -8.08 29.51 -7.73
C TYR A 232 -6.82 30.25 -7.28
N HIS A 233 -5.64 29.76 -7.65
CA HIS A 233 -4.39 30.46 -7.39
C HIS A 233 -4.37 31.85 -8.03
N THR A 234 -4.89 31.98 -9.26
CA THR A 234 -4.99 33.26 -9.96
C THR A 234 -6.02 34.19 -9.31
N MET A 235 -7.19 33.66 -8.93
CA MET A 235 -8.23 34.44 -8.23
C MET A 235 -7.75 34.94 -6.86
N ASN A 236 -6.91 34.17 -6.17
CA ASN A 236 -6.30 34.62 -4.91
C ASN A 236 -5.34 35.82 -5.09
N MET A 237 -4.90 36.11 -6.31
CA MET A 237 -4.11 37.32 -6.63
C MET A 237 -5.00 38.52 -6.95
N PHE A 238 -6.32 38.36 -7.07
CA PHE A 238 -7.24 39.45 -7.37
C PHE A 238 -7.70 40.14 -6.08
N ASN A 239 -8.02 41.42 -6.19
CA ASN A 239 -8.58 42.18 -5.08
C ASN A 239 -10.11 42.01 -5.06
N PHE A 240 -10.69 41.85 -3.88
CA PHE A 240 -12.12 41.66 -3.69
C PHE A 240 -12.77 42.97 -3.26
N ASP A 241 -13.69 43.49 -4.07
CA ASP A 241 -14.49 44.67 -3.72
C ASP A 241 -15.81 44.22 -3.08
N VAL A 242 -15.95 44.52 -1.79
CA VAL A 242 -17.12 44.18 -0.96
C VAL A 242 -18.35 45.00 -1.34
N SER A 243 -18.18 46.20 -1.92
CA SER A 243 -19.31 47.08 -2.25
C SER A 243 -20.03 46.68 -3.53
N GLU A 244 -19.28 46.25 -4.55
CA GLU A 244 -19.85 45.83 -5.84
C GLU A 244 -19.95 44.31 -5.97
N SER A 245 -19.51 43.54 -4.97
CA SER A 245 -19.36 42.08 -5.08
C SER A 245 -18.63 41.74 -6.37
N ALA A 246 -17.41 42.23 -6.53
CA ALA A 246 -16.63 42.10 -7.76
C ALA A 246 -15.17 41.76 -7.47
N LEU A 247 -14.55 41.00 -8.36
CA LEU A 247 -13.11 40.76 -8.36
C LEU A 247 -12.43 41.73 -9.33
N ILE A 248 -11.49 42.50 -8.80
CA ILE A 248 -10.68 43.44 -9.57
C ILE A 248 -9.29 42.84 -9.73
N ALA A 249 -8.90 42.64 -10.99
CA ALA A 249 -7.59 42.13 -11.37
C ALA A 249 -6.83 43.19 -12.15
N GLU A 250 -5.52 43.27 -11.93
CA GLU A 250 -4.61 44.04 -12.78
C GLU A 250 -3.60 43.12 -13.44
N GLY A 251 -3.35 43.33 -14.73
CA GLY A 251 -2.44 42.49 -15.49
C GLY A 251 -1.79 43.22 -16.66
N TRP A 252 -0.64 42.69 -17.08
CA TRP A 252 0.05 43.12 -18.30
C TRP A 252 -0.49 42.33 -19.48
N VAL A 253 -0.91 43.03 -20.53
CA VAL A 253 -1.42 42.44 -21.77
C VAL A 253 -0.70 43.09 -22.95
N PRO A 254 -0.15 42.32 -23.91
CA PRO A 254 0.43 42.89 -25.12
C PRO A 254 -0.62 43.67 -25.90
N THR A 255 -0.28 44.86 -26.38
CA THR A 255 -1.25 45.74 -27.04
C THR A 255 -1.89 45.10 -28.28
N ALA A 256 -1.14 44.27 -29.02
CA ALA A 256 -1.65 43.53 -30.17
C ALA A 256 -2.69 42.45 -29.80
N LYS A 257 -2.68 41.96 -28.55
CA LYS A 257 -3.56 40.90 -28.05
C LYS A 257 -4.75 41.41 -27.22
N LEU A 258 -4.86 42.73 -27.03
CA LEU A 258 -5.92 43.31 -26.23
C LEU A 258 -7.32 43.03 -26.81
N ALA A 259 -7.47 43.10 -28.14
CA ALA A 259 -8.73 42.80 -28.82
C ALA A 259 -9.15 41.33 -28.63
N ASP A 260 -8.19 40.39 -28.71
CA ASP A 260 -8.43 38.96 -28.49
C ASP A 260 -8.97 38.71 -27.07
N VAL A 261 -8.37 39.36 -26.06
CA VAL A 261 -8.81 39.26 -24.65
C VAL A 261 -10.21 39.83 -24.46
N GLN A 262 -10.49 41.02 -25.02
CA GLN A 262 -11.81 41.64 -24.93
C GLN A 262 -12.90 40.79 -25.60
N SER A 263 -12.61 40.22 -26.76
CA SER A 263 -13.53 39.29 -27.45
C SER A 263 -13.79 38.05 -26.62
N ALA A 264 -12.74 37.43 -26.06
CA ALA A 264 -12.89 36.24 -25.24
C ALA A 264 -13.73 36.49 -23.98
N LEU A 265 -13.55 37.64 -23.31
CA LEU A 265 -14.37 38.01 -22.15
C LEU A 265 -15.83 38.28 -22.54
N LYS A 266 -16.06 38.99 -23.66
CA LYS A 266 -17.40 39.25 -24.17
C LYS A 266 -18.14 37.95 -24.52
N ASP A 267 -17.49 37.04 -25.24
CA ASP A 267 -18.05 35.73 -25.58
C ASP A 267 -18.44 34.93 -24.33
N VAL A 268 -17.64 35.05 -23.25
CA VAL A 268 -17.94 34.41 -21.97
C VAL A 268 -19.16 35.05 -21.32
N THR A 269 -19.24 36.38 -21.26
CA THR A 269 -20.42 37.10 -20.72
C THR A 269 -21.69 36.73 -21.49
N ASP A 270 -21.63 36.73 -22.82
CA ASP A 270 -22.76 36.41 -23.70
C ASP A 270 -23.25 34.97 -23.49
N ARG A 271 -22.33 34.00 -23.34
CA ARG A 271 -22.68 32.60 -23.07
C ARG A 271 -23.30 32.38 -21.69
N LEU A 272 -22.92 33.20 -20.70
CA LEU A 272 -23.44 33.11 -19.35
C LEU A 272 -24.82 33.76 -19.20
N GLY A 273 -25.21 34.61 -20.15
CA GLY A 273 -26.46 35.35 -20.10
C GLY A 273 -26.56 36.33 -18.93
N SER A 274 -25.41 36.74 -18.37
CA SER A 274 -25.36 37.76 -17.33
C SER A 274 -25.62 39.13 -17.98
N GLY A 275 -26.51 39.92 -17.38
CA GLY A 275 -26.79 41.30 -17.82
C GLY A 275 -25.66 42.29 -17.52
N VAL A 276 -24.57 41.81 -16.89
CA VAL A 276 -23.47 42.63 -16.44
C VAL A 276 -22.26 42.43 -17.36
N PRO A 277 -21.82 43.49 -18.08
CA PRO A 277 -20.65 43.41 -18.95
C PRO A 277 -19.38 43.30 -18.13
N THR A 278 -18.48 42.38 -18.49
CA THR A 278 -17.10 42.39 -17.96
C THR A 278 -16.35 43.60 -18.51
N ILE A 279 -15.78 44.44 -17.63
CA ILE A 279 -15.19 45.72 -18.04
C ILE A 279 -13.66 45.61 -18.03
N VAL A 280 -13.05 45.78 -19.20
CA VAL A 280 -11.59 45.91 -19.36
C VAL A 280 -11.23 47.38 -19.51
N LYS A 281 -10.50 47.94 -18.55
CA LYS A 281 -9.99 49.32 -18.58
C LYS A 281 -8.48 49.31 -18.76
N THR A 282 -7.97 50.23 -19.56
CA THR A 282 -6.54 50.45 -19.68
C THR A 282 -6.10 51.44 -18.60
N THR A 283 -5.13 51.08 -17.79
CA THR A 283 -4.63 51.90 -16.68
C THR A 283 -3.22 52.40 -17.01
N HIS A 284 -2.99 53.69 -16.76
CA HIS A 284 -1.64 54.25 -16.84
C HIS A 284 -0.90 53.94 -15.53
N THR A 285 0.26 53.29 -15.63
CA THR A 285 1.14 53.01 -14.50
C THR A 285 2.58 53.44 -14.83
N PHE A 286 3.37 53.70 -13.78
CA PHE A 286 4.82 53.92 -13.85
C PHE A 286 5.62 52.63 -13.62
N ASP A 287 4.96 51.52 -13.32
CA ASP A 287 5.62 50.22 -13.12
C ASP A 287 6.28 49.74 -14.41
N MET A 288 7.45 49.11 -14.27
CA MET A 288 8.17 48.57 -15.41
C MET A 288 7.42 47.34 -15.96
N PRO A 289 7.01 47.36 -17.24
CA PRO A 289 6.33 46.22 -17.81
C PRO A 289 7.27 45.02 -18.03
N PRO A 290 6.74 43.79 -18.06
CA PRO A 290 7.52 42.61 -18.44
C PRO A 290 7.96 42.69 -19.91
N THR A 291 8.94 41.89 -20.30
CA THR A 291 9.36 41.79 -21.71
C THR A 291 8.72 40.56 -22.36
N TYR A 292 8.12 40.71 -23.54
CA TYR A 292 7.50 39.60 -24.28
C TYR A 292 8.15 39.41 -25.65
N HIS A 293 8.71 38.22 -25.84
CA HIS A 293 9.32 37.77 -27.08
C HIS A 293 8.40 36.75 -27.74
N ILE A 294 7.97 37.02 -28.96
CA ILE A 294 7.21 36.07 -29.77
C ILE A 294 8.19 35.02 -30.28
N THR A 295 8.11 33.81 -29.73
CA THR A 295 8.94 32.67 -30.13
C THR A 295 8.11 31.61 -30.86
N ASN A 296 8.76 30.88 -31.76
CA ASN A 296 8.22 29.69 -32.40
C ASN A 296 9.07 28.48 -32.00
N LYS A 297 8.68 27.26 -32.43
CA LYS A 297 9.40 26.01 -32.07
C LYS A 297 10.91 26.06 -32.38
N PHE A 298 11.33 26.83 -33.39
CA PHE A 298 12.73 27.00 -33.75
C PHE A 298 13.40 28.10 -32.93
N THR A 299 12.76 29.26 -32.77
CA THR A 299 13.36 30.42 -32.10
C THR A 299 13.32 30.36 -30.57
N SER A 300 12.50 29.47 -29.97
CA SER A 300 12.40 29.33 -28.51
C SER A 300 13.67 28.82 -27.85
N ALA A 301 14.55 28.11 -28.57
CA ALA A 301 15.81 27.60 -28.01
C ALA A 301 16.94 28.64 -28.00
N PHE A 302 16.79 29.75 -28.75
CA PHE A 302 17.81 30.78 -28.92
C PHE A 302 17.47 32.08 -28.17
N GLN A 303 16.28 32.15 -27.58
CA GLN A 303 15.75 33.30 -26.87
C GLN A 303 15.81 33.07 -25.36
#